data_AF-A0A432TUY0-F1
#
_entry.id   AF-A0A432TUY0-F1
#
_cell.length_a   1.000
_cell.length_b   1.000
_cell.length_c   1.000
_cell.angle_alpha   90.00
_cell.angle_beta   90.00
_cell.angle_gamma   90.00
#
_symmetry.space_group_name_H-M   'P 1'
#
loop_
_entity.id
_entity.type
_entity.pdbx_description
1 polymer ?
#
loop_
_entity_poly.entity_id
_entity_poly.type
_entity_poly.pdbx_seq_one_letter_code
_entity_poly.pdbx_strand_id
1 'polypeptide(L)'
;QVVDCGQLSKDYLKQVLKDLPGQLLIEPISIDHYNRILVKVYKDNVDIGKLMVKTGMAFSYKDTYRQEEDLARVEKLGFWGFYTPPIQPYKWRKMNRR
;
A
#
# COMPACT_ATOMS: atom_id res chain seq x y z
N GLN A 1 6.96 18.33 -10.12
CA GLN A 1 7.70 17.08 -10.38
C GLN A 1 6.71 15.92 -10.30
N VAL A 2 6.71 15.01 -11.26
CA VAL A 2 5.84 13.81 -11.22
C VAL A 2 6.45 12.81 -10.25
N VAL A 3 5.65 12.31 -9.31
CA VAL A 3 6.08 11.37 -8.28
C VAL A 3 6.03 9.96 -8.83
N ASP A 4 7.15 9.23 -8.73
CA ASP A 4 7.14 7.78 -8.95
C ASP A 4 6.72 7.07 -7.66
N CYS A 5 5.40 6.94 -7.49
CA CYS A 5 4.84 6.25 -6.33
C CYS A 5 5.18 4.76 -6.31
N GLY A 6 5.44 4.14 -7.46
CA GLY A 6 5.81 2.73 -7.55
C GLY A 6 7.20 2.48 -6.97
N GLN A 7 8.17 3.31 -7.33
CA GLN A 7 9.53 3.21 -6.80
C GLN A 7 9.58 3.52 -5.30
N LEU A 8 8.89 4.58 -4.85
CA LEU A 8 8.81 4.93 -3.42
C LEU A 8 8.22 3.80 -2.57
N SER A 9 7.09 3.24 -3.02
CA SER A 9 6.41 2.14 -2.31
C SER A 9 7.30 0.89 -2.22
N LYS A 10 7.99 0.54 -3.32
CA LYS A 10 8.90 -0.60 -3.38
C LYS A 10 10.07 -0.46 -2.42
N ASP A 11 10.71 0.71 -2.40
CA ASP A 11 11.88 0.92 -1.55
C ASP A 11 11.51 0.94 -0.07
N TYR A 12 10.37 1.58 0.27
CA TYR A 12 9.85 1.56 1.63
C TYR A 12 9.52 0.14 2.10
N LEU A 13 8.85 -0.68 1.27
CA LEU A 13 8.54 -2.07 1.62
C LEU A 13 9.81 -2.88 1.89
N LYS A 14 10.84 -2.74 1.06
CA LYS A 14 12.13 -3.41 1.27
C LYS A 14 12.76 -3.02 2.60
N GLN A 15 12.72 -1.73 2.94
CA GLN A 15 13.24 -1.22 4.20
C GLN A 15 12.47 -1.82 5.38
N VAL A 16 11.13 -1.73 5.38
CA VAL A 16 10.27 -2.31 6.43
C VAL A 16 10.57 -3.80 6.65
N LEU A 17 10.67 -4.56 5.57
CA LEU A 17 10.97 -6.00 5.65
C LEU A 17 12.39 -6.29 6.11
N LYS A 18 13.33 -5.37 5.97
CA LYS A 18 14.70 -5.53 6.49
C LYS A 18 14.79 -5.15 7.96
N ASP A 19 14.11 -4.08 8.35
CA ASP A 19 14.24 -3.43 9.66
C ASP A 19 13.41 -4.14 10.74
N LEU A 20 12.23 -4.67 10.40
CA LEU A 20 11.43 -5.45 11.34
C LEU A 20 12.13 -6.79 11.65
N PRO A 21 12.24 -7.21 12.92
CA PRO A 21 12.80 -8.50 13.28
C PRO A 21 11.81 -9.64 12.99
N GLY A 22 12.17 -10.87 13.36
CA GLY A 22 11.26 -12.01 13.27
C GLY A 22 11.06 -12.57 11.85
N GLN A 23 10.24 -13.63 11.79
CA GLN A 23 9.95 -14.35 10.55
C GLN A 23 8.74 -13.73 9.83
N LEU A 24 8.69 -13.95 8.52
CA LEU A 24 7.55 -13.56 7.70
C LEU A 24 6.43 -14.60 7.86
N LEU A 25 5.25 -14.13 8.24
CA LEU A 25 4.02 -14.92 8.27
C LEU A 25 3.13 -14.48 7.10
N ILE A 26 2.65 -15.45 6.33
CA ILE A 26 1.79 -15.21 5.16
C ILE A 26 0.50 -15.99 5.36
N GLU A 27 -0.62 -15.28 5.35
CA GLU A 27 -1.96 -15.84 5.58
C GLU A 27 -2.82 -15.68 4.32
N PRO A 28 -3.18 -16.77 3.63
CA PRO A 28 -4.13 -16.73 2.53
C PRO A 28 -5.52 -16.28 2.98
N ILE A 29 -6.14 -15.41 2.21
CA ILE A 29 -7.48 -14.86 2.50
C ILE A 29 -8.51 -15.36 1.49
N SER A 30 -8.16 -15.29 0.21
CA SER A 30 -9.08 -15.62 -0.89
C SER A 30 -8.33 -15.74 -2.22
N ILE A 31 -9.05 -16.06 -3.29
CA ILE A 31 -8.56 -16.03 -4.66
C ILE A 31 -9.32 -14.93 -5.40
N ASP A 32 -8.59 -14.08 -6.14
CA ASP A 32 -9.19 -13.00 -6.93
C ASP A 32 -9.76 -13.49 -8.27
N HIS A 33 -10.40 -12.58 -9.01
CA HIS A 33 -10.99 -12.87 -10.32
C HIS A 33 -10.00 -13.39 -11.37
N TYR A 34 -8.70 -13.12 -11.19
CA TYR A 34 -7.62 -13.53 -12.09
C TYR A 34 -6.90 -14.79 -11.58
N ASN A 35 -7.52 -15.55 -10.67
CA ASN A 35 -6.96 -16.75 -10.03
C ASN A 35 -5.66 -16.49 -9.24
N ARG A 36 -5.49 -15.29 -8.67
CA ARG A 36 -4.35 -14.97 -7.81
C ARG A 36 -4.73 -15.15 -6.35
N ILE A 37 -3.84 -15.78 -5.58
CA ILE A 37 -4.01 -15.92 -4.13
C ILE A 37 -3.79 -14.56 -3.48
N LEU A 38 -4.80 -14.05 -2.78
CA LEU A 38 -4.71 -12.86 -1.94
C LEU A 38 -4.24 -13.29 -0.55
N VAL A 39 -3.23 -12.60 -0.04
CA VAL A 39 -2.61 -12.91 1.26
C VAL A 39 -2.52 -11.65 2.13
N LYS A 40 -2.57 -11.85 3.44
CA LYS A 40 -2.04 -10.90 4.42
C LYS A 40 -0.63 -11.30 4.78
N VAL A 41 0.22 -10.31 4.97
CA VAL A 41 1.63 -10.52 5.29
C VAL A 41 1.90 -9.83 6.62
N TYR A 42 2.47 -10.60 7.55
CA TYR A 42 2.85 -10.14 8.86
C TYR A 42 4.34 -10.35 9.09
N LYS A 43 4.98 -9.44 9.82
CA LYS A 43 6.34 -9.62 10.32
C LYS A 43 6.44 -8.96 11.70
N ASP A 44 6.94 -9.69 12.69
CA ASP A 44 6.96 -9.22 14.09
C ASP A 44 5.58 -8.73 14.58
N ASN A 45 4.53 -9.49 14.26
CA ASN A 45 3.12 -9.15 14.51
C ASN A 45 2.61 -7.85 13.83
N VAL A 46 3.42 -7.22 12.97
CA VAL A 46 3.02 -6.05 12.19
C VAL A 46 2.35 -6.49 10.89
N ASP A 47 1.10 -6.07 10.68
CA ASP A 47 0.42 -6.18 9.38
C ASP A 47 1.10 -5.23 8.37
N ILE A 48 1.84 -5.81 7.43
CA ILE A 48 2.63 -5.06 6.45
C ILE A 48 1.72 -4.28 5.52
N GLY A 49 0.61 -4.87 5.07
CA GLY A 49 -0.34 -4.19 4.18
C GLY A 49 -0.94 -2.95 4.85
N LYS A 50 -1.35 -3.08 6.12
CA LYS A 50 -1.83 -1.96 6.93
C LYS A 50 -0.78 -0.87 7.10
N LEU A 51 0.47 -1.24 7.41
CA LEU A 51 1.57 -0.30 7.59
C LEU A 51 1.85 0.49 6.30
N MET A 52 1.85 -0.18 5.14
CA MET A 52 2.03 0.47 3.84
C MET A 52 0.97 1.53 3.57
N VAL A 53 -0.30 1.26 3.92
CA VAL A 53 -1.38 2.24 3.76
C VAL A 53 -1.24 3.39 4.76
N LYS A 54 -1.02 3.07 6.04
CA LYS A 54 -0.86 4.05 7.13
C LYS A 54 0.28 5.04 6.87
N THR A 55 1.33 4.62 6.20
CA THR A 55 2.53 5.43 5.93
C THR A 55 2.43 6.20 4.61
N GLY A 56 1.30 6.11 3.92
CA GLY A 56 1.09 6.78 2.64
C GLY A 56 1.90 6.17 1.49
N MET A 57 2.21 4.88 1.56
CA MET A 57 2.94 4.12 0.53
C MET A 57 2.04 3.18 -0.28
N ALA A 58 0.76 3.07 0.09
CA ALA A 58 -0.25 2.32 -0.63
C ALA A 58 -1.64 2.95 -0.47
N PHE A 59 -2.54 2.63 -1.40
CA PHE A 59 -3.96 2.97 -1.29
C PHE A 59 -4.72 1.87 -0.55
N SER A 60 -5.77 2.24 0.18
CA SER A 60 -6.73 1.25 0.72
C SER A 60 -7.48 0.54 -0.42
N TYR A 61 -8.04 -0.63 -0.13
CA TYR A 61 -8.91 -1.35 -1.06
C TYR A 61 -10.26 -1.62 -0.42
N LYS A 62 -11.32 -1.05 -1.00
CA LYS A 62 -12.69 -1.08 -0.44
C LYS A 62 -12.67 -0.58 1.01
N ASP A 63 -13.12 -1.39 1.96
CA ASP A 63 -13.16 -1.04 3.38
C ASP A 63 -11.87 -1.42 4.13
N THR A 64 -10.95 -2.15 3.49
CA THR A 64 -9.71 -2.59 4.11
C THR A 64 -8.71 -1.43 4.23
N TYR A 65 -8.34 -1.10 5.47
CA TYR A 65 -7.39 -0.06 5.85
C TYR A 65 -7.82 1.39 5.54
N ARG A 66 -9.13 1.64 5.47
CA ARG A 66 -9.66 2.96 5.09
C ARG A 66 -9.29 4.05 6.09
N GLN A 67 -9.36 3.75 7.38
CA GLN A 67 -9.01 4.71 8.45
C GLN A 67 -7.53 5.09 8.38
N GLU A 68 -6.65 4.13 8.10
CA GLU A 68 -5.22 4.33 7.96
C GLU A 68 -4.89 5.23 6.76
N GLU A 69 -5.61 5.06 5.64
CA GLU A 69 -5.43 5.93 4.48
C GLU A 69 -5.91 7.36 4.76
N ASP A 70 -7.05 7.51 5.44
CA ASP A 70 -7.58 8.83 5.80
C ASP A 70 -6.63 9.58 6.73
N LEU A 71 -6.04 8.89 7.72
CA LEU A 71 -4.98 9.45 8.57
C LEU A 71 -3.75 9.86 7.74
N ALA A 72 -3.26 8.97 6.86
CA ALA A 72 -2.11 9.25 6.02
C ALA A 72 -2.32 10.47 5.11
N ARG A 73 -3.54 10.69 4.62
CA ARG A 73 -3.92 11.88 3.83
C ARG A 73 -3.91 13.15 4.66
N VAL A 74 -4.53 13.13 5.84
CA VAL A 74 -4.62 14.29 6.73
C VAL A 74 -3.22 14.72 7.19
N GLU A 75 -2.39 13.74 7.54
CA GLU A 75 -1.01 13.96 7.98
C GLU A 75 -0.02 14.17 6.82
N LYS A 76 -0.48 14.08 5.57
CA LYS A 76 0.34 14.25 4.36
C LYS A 76 1.55 13.30 4.33
N LEU A 77 1.37 12.07 4.76
CA LEU A 77 2.43 11.05 4.81
C LEU A 77 2.72 10.46 3.43
N GLY A 78 3.97 10.01 3.25
CA GLY A 78 4.40 9.31 2.04
C GLY A 78 4.06 10.08 0.77
N PHE A 79 3.38 9.44 -0.18
CA PHE A 79 3.02 10.11 -1.42
C PHE A 79 1.89 11.15 -1.30
N TRP A 80 1.23 11.26 -0.14
CA TRP A 80 0.22 12.30 0.12
C TRP A 80 0.85 13.66 0.40
N GLY A 81 2.14 13.70 0.74
CA GLY A 81 2.87 14.94 1.01
C GLY A 81 3.29 15.73 -0.22
N PHE A 82 3.18 15.15 -1.41
CA PHE A 82 3.53 15.85 -2.64
C PHE A 82 2.46 16.87 -3.03
N TYR A 83 2.90 17.93 -3.71
CA TYR A 83 2.02 19.01 -4.20
C TYR A 83 0.84 18.49 -5.04
N THR A 84 1.08 17.45 -5.84
CA THR A 84 0.03 16.72 -6.56
C THR A 84 0.05 15.27 -6.11
N PRO A 85 -0.84 14.86 -5.20
CA PRO A 85 -0.95 13.48 -4.79
C PRO A 85 -1.31 12.56 -5.96
N PRO A 86 -0.85 11.30 -5.96
CA PRO A 86 -1.13 10.36 -7.04
C PRO A 86 -2.63 10.04 -7.11
N ILE A 87 -3.12 9.84 -8.33
CA ILE A 87 -4.48 9.35 -8.54
C ILE A 87 -4.56 7.85 -8.25
N GLN A 88 -5.71 7.39 -7.76
CA GLN A 88 -5.93 5.97 -7.49
C GLN A 88 -5.70 5.11 -8.76
N PRO A 89 -5.01 3.97 -8.66
CA PRO A 89 -4.64 3.17 -9.84
C PRO A 89 -5.83 2.74 -10.71
N TYR A 90 -6.99 2.44 -10.11
CA TYR A 90 -8.18 2.06 -10.89
C TYR A 90 -8.74 3.25 -11.71
N LYS A 91 -8.68 4.47 -11.16
CA LYS A 91 -9.09 5.69 -11.87
C LYS A 91 -8.16 5.95 -13.04
N TRP A 92 -6.85 5.87 -12.80
CA TRP A 92 -5.84 5.97 -13.87
C TRP A 92 -6.08 4.94 -14.98
N ARG A 93 -6.27 3.67 -14.61
CA ARG A 93 -6.56 2.61 -15.59
C ARG A 93 -7.83 2.89 -16.40
N LYS A 94 -8.91 3.39 -15.77
CA LYS A 94 -10.15 3.73 -16.46
C LYS A 94 -9.96 4.89 -17.45
N MET A 95 -9.21 5.91 -17.06
CA MET A 95 -8.92 7.07 -17.92
C MET A 95 -7.98 6.73 -19.09
N ASN A 96 -7.10 5.74 -18.90
CA ASN A 96 -6.09 5.33 -19.88
C ASN A 96 -6.46 4.00 -20.56
N ARG A 97 -7.73 3.60 -20.56
CA ARG A 97 -8.19 2.46 -21.37
C ARG A 97 -8.00 2.84 -22.84
N ARG A 98 -7.09 2.13 -23.51
CA ARG A 98 -7.06 2.03 -24.97
C ARG A 98 -8.10 1.02 -25.44
#